data_AF-V5HF82-F1
#
_entry.id   AF-V5HF82-F1
#
_cell.length_a   1.000
_cell.length_b   1.000
_cell.length_c   1.000
_cell.angle_alpha   90.00
_cell.angle_beta   90.00
_cell.angle_gamma   90.00
#
_symmetry.space_group_name_H-M   'P 1'
#
loop_
_entity.id
_entity.type
_entity.pdbx_description
1 polymer ?
#
loop_
_entity_poly.entity_id
_entity_poly.type
_entity_poly.pdbx_seq_one_letter_code
_entity_poly.pdbx_strand_id
1 'polypeptide(L)'
;ATGIEDGERELNALMEEIGWRTILEYVTDPNGSNEEKPLEDLGQEHKHAYQEVHYIKQGSCTFDVRDSQDMWIRMEMMPGDHFVLPSSLYHKFNPASIKEVTIILHIVPEGYTNITQFRKA
;
A
#
# COMPACT_ATOMS: atom_id res chain seq x y z
N ALA A 1 12.31 7.13 -14.54
CA ALA A 1 11.62 7.62 -13.33
C ALA A 1 10.74 8.76 -13.78
N THR A 2 9.43 8.56 -13.77
CA THR A 2 8.47 9.68 -13.72
C THR A 2 8.73 10.41 -12.39
N GLY A 3 8.74 11.74 -12.39
CA GLY A 3 9.05 12.50 -11.19
C GLY A 3 7.93 12.40 -10.14
N ILE A 4 8.17 12.88 -8.92
CA ILE A 4 7.13 13.00 -7.88
C ILE A 4 5.89 13.73 -8.42
N GLU A 5 6.11 14.83 -9.15
CA GLU A 5 5.04 15.63 -9.77
C GLU A 5 4.22 14.84 -10.80
N ASP A 6 4.86 13.93 -11.55
CA ASP A 6 4.17 13.06 -12.48
C ASP A 6 3.28 12.05 -11.74
N GLY A 7 3.81 11.47 -10.66
CA GLY A 7 3.09 10.52 -9.82
C GLY A 7 1.87 11.11 -9.13
N GLU A 8 2.00 12.32 -8.58
CA GLU A 8 0.85 13.04 -7.98
C GLU A 8 -0.21 13.39 -9.02
N ARG A 9 0.19 13.81 -10.23
CA ARG A 9 -0.74 14.09 -11.31
C ARG A 9 -1.50 12.84 -11.75
N GLU A 10 -0.79 11.72 -11.93
CA GLU A 10 -1.39 10.44 -12.31
C GLU A 10 -2.34 9.92 -11.22
N LEU A 11 -1.95 10.02 -9.94
CA LEU A 11 -2.82 9.69 -8.81
C LEU A 11 -4.09 10.55 -8.82
N ASN A 12 -3.97 11.86 -8.99
CA ASN A 12 -5.12 12.77 -9.02
C ASN A 12 -6.07 12.43 -10.17
N ALA A 13 -5.55 12.12 -11.37
CA ALA A 13 -6.36 11.69 -12.50
C ALA A 13 -7.10 10.37 -12.19
N LEU A 14 -6.43 9.40 -11.56
CA LEU A 14 -7.06 8.15 -11.12
C LEU A 14 -8.16 8.42 -10.09
N MET A 15 -7.91 9.28 -9.10
CA MET A 15 -8.91 9.67 -8.08
C MET A 15 -10.15 10.32 -8.70
N GLU A 16 -9.97 11.18 -9.71
CA GLU A 16 -11.07 11.77 -10.47
C GLU A 16 -11.86 10.70 -11.24
N GLU A 17 -11.18 9.77 -11.90
CA GLU A 17 -11.79 8.68 -12.67
C GLU A 17 -12.64 7.76 -11.79
N ILE A 18 -12.08 7.30 -10.65
CA ILE A 18 -12.77 6.36 -9.75
C ILE A 18 -13.71 7.07 -8.76
N GLY A 19 -13.64 8.39 -8.67
CA GLY A 19 -14.47 9.23 -7.80
C GLY A 19 -14.12 9.17 -6.31
N TRP A 20 -12.97 8.61 -5.93
CA TRP A 20 -12.56 8.44 -4.54
C TRP A 20 -11.80 9.68 -4.04
N ARG A 21 -12.11 10.11 -2.81
CA ARG A 21 -11.56 11.36 -2.23
C ARG A 21 -11.03 11.22 -0.82
N THR A 22 -11.26 10.09 -0.17
CA THR A 22 -10.80 9.85 1.19
C THR A 22 -9.37 9.32 1.16
N ILE A 23 -8.49 9.96 1.93
CA ILE A 23 -7.09 9.57 2.06
C ILE A 23 -6.84 9.21 3.52
N LEU A 24 -6.34 7.99 3.75
CA LEU A 24 -5.81 7.55 5.02
C LEU A 24 -4.27 7.65 4.94
N GLU A 25 -3.65 8.32 5.91
CA GLU A 25 -2.20 8.46 5.98
C GLU A 25 -1.63 7.48 7.00
N TYR A 26 -0.73 6.60 6.55
CA TYR A 26 0.03 5.69 7.39
C TYR A 26 1.46 6.20 7.50
N VAL A 27 1.89 6.47 8.72
CA VAL A 27 3.26 6.90 9.04
C VAL A 27 3.93 5.76 9.78
N THR A 28 5.02 5.24 9.23
CA THR A 28 5.77 4.14 9.83
C THR A 28 7.25 4.49 9.90
N ASP A 29 7.96 3.90 10.85
CA ASP A 29 9.39 4.12 11.04
C ASP A 29 10.08 2.82 11.43
N PRO A 30 11.42 2.72 11.35
CA PRO A 30 12.15 1.47 11.59
C PRO A 30 11.97 0.89 12.99
N ASN A 31 11.55 1.70 13.97
CA ASN A 31 11.27 1.26 15.34
C ASN A 31 9.79 0.91 15.56
N GLY A 32 8.93 1.14 14.58
CA GLY A 32 7.49 0.87 14.68
C GLY A 32 6.79 1.76 15.69
N SER A 33 7.34 2.94 16.00
CA SER A 33 6.83 3.79 17.09
C SER A 33 5.46 4.41 16.80
N ASN A 34 5.05 4.39 15.53
CA ASN A 34 3.78 4.91 15.04
C ASN A 34 2.71 3.82 14.82
N GLU A 35 3.02 2.56 15.12
CA GLU A 35 2.12 1.43 14.86
C GLU A 35 1.39 1.00 16.14
N GLU A 36 0.09 0.66 16.01
CA GLU A 36 -0.68 0.09 17.14
C GLU A 36 -0.29 -1.35 17.47
N LYS A 37 0.35 -2.04 16.51
CA LYS A 37 0.75 -3.44 16.58
C LYS A 37 2.24 -3.58 16.27
N PRO A 38 2.88 -4.69 16.66
CA PRO A 38 4.24 -4.99 16.25
C PRO A 38 4.40 -4.93 14.72
N LEU A 39 5.52 -4.38 14.24
CA LEU A 39 5.79 -4.22 12.81
C LEU A 39 5.65 -5.55 12.07
N GLU A 40 6.15 -6.64 12.63
CA GLU A 40 6.09 -7.98 12.05
C GLU A 40 4.66 -8.44 11.72
N ASP A 41 3.66 -8.00 12.50
CA ASP A 41 2.26 -8.36 12.29
C ASP A 41 1.64 -7.67 11.07
N LEU A 42 2.21 -6.55 10.63
CA LEU A 42 1.80 -5.87 9.40
C LEU A 42 2.18 -6.68 8.14
N GLY A 43 3.10 -7.65 8.28
CA GLY A 43 3.61 -8.46 7.18
C GLY A 43 2.83 -9.74 6.88
N GLN A 44 1.68 -9.95 7.53
CA GLN A 44 0.86 -11.15 7.30
C GLN A 44 0.23 -11.12 5.91
N GLU A 45 0.30 -12.24 5.17
CA GLU A 45 -0.31 -12.35 3.84
C GLU A 45 -1.84 -12.30 3.91
N HIS A 46 -2.43 -11.39 3.13
CA HIS A 46 -3.86 -11.13 3.13
C HIS A 46 -4.36 -10.67 1.76
N LYS A 47 -5.68 -10.48 1.68
CA LYS A 47 -6.35 -9.86 0.55
C LYS A 47 -7.54 -9.04 1.05
N HIS A 48 -7.93 -8.05 0.25
CA HIS A 48 -9.07 -7.20 0.53
C HIS A 48 -10.22 -7.46 -0.45
N ALA A 49 -11.45 -7.23 0.01
CA ALA A 49 -12.65 -7.38 -0.81
C ALA A 49 -12.74 -6.32 -1.92
N TYR A 50 -12.11 -5.17 -1.70
CA TYR A 50 -12.03 -4.05 -2.63
C TYR A 50 -10.61 -3.91 -3.15
N GLN A 51 -10.45 -3.19 -4.27
CA GLN A 51 -9.14 -2.75 -4.70
C GLN A 51 -8.54 -1.78 -3.69
N GLU A 52 -7.22 -1.68 -3.68
CA GLU A 52 -6.47 -0.76 -2.82
C GLU A 52 -5.61 0.14 -3.69
N VAL A 53 -5.65 1.44 -3.41
CA VAL A 53 -4.89 2.44 -4.14
C VAL A 53 -3.91 3.08 -3.17
N HIS A 54 -2.62 2.95 -3.44
CA HIS A 54 -1.57 3.47 -2.58
C HIS A 54 -0.68 4.46 -3.32
N TYR A 55 -0.16 5.43 -2.57
CA TYR A 55 0.85 6.37 -3.03
C TYR A 55 1.94 6.55 -1.98
N ILE A 56 3.20 6.53 -2.39
CA ILE A 56 4.32 6.77 -1.49
C ILE A 56 4.66 8.25 -1.48
N LYS A 57 4.41 8.89 -0.35
CA LYS A 57 4.66 10.33 -0.17
C LYS A 57 6.08 10.60 0.32
N GLN A 58 6.63 9.73 1.15
CA GLN A 58 7.97 9.86 1.72
C GLN A 58 8.56 8.49 2.05
N GLY A 59 9.88 8.38 2.00
CA GLY A 59 10.62 7.17 2.34
C GLY A 59 10.49 6.11 1.28
N SER A 60 10.85 4.89 1.62
CA SER A 60 10.76 3.72 0.74
C SER A 60 10.12 2.54 1.46
N CYS A 61 9.51 1.66 0.69
CA CYS A 61 8.99 0.40 1.20
C CYS A 61 8.85 -0.64 0.09
N THR A 62 8.53 -1.88 0.48
CA THR A 62 8.24 -2.94 -0.48
C THR A 62 6.94 -3.65 -0.15
N PHE A 63 6.20 -4.01 -1.19
CA PHE A 63 5.03 -4.90 -1.13
C PHE A 63 5.34 -6.18 -1.90
N ASP A 64 4.90 -7.32 -1.38
CA ASP A 64 4.98 -8.58 -2.10
C ASP A 64 3.56 -8.98 -2.54
N VAL A 65 3.38 -9.33 -3.81
CA VAL A 65 2.10 -9.78 -4.39
C VAL A 65 2.24 -11.19 -4.96
N ARG A 66 1.14 -11.95 -5.03
CA ARG A 66 1.10 -13.25 -5.72
C ARG A 66 0.79 -13.07 -7.19
N ASP A 67 1.56 -13.73 -8.05
CA ASP A 67 1.21 -13.84 -9.47
C ASP A 67 0.18 -14.95 -9.74
N SER A 68 -0.13 -15.18 -11.01
CA SER A 68 -1.09 -16.21 -11.43
C SER A 68 -0.62 -17.65 -11.17
N GLN A 69 0.67 -17.85 -10.88
CA GLN A 69 1.28 -19.14 -10.53
C GLN A 69 1.52 -19.27 -9.02
N ASP A 70 0.96 -18.37 -8.21
CA ASP A 70 1.15 -18.29 -6.75
C ASP A 70 2.61 -18.05 -6.34
N MET A 71 3.41 -17.45 -7.22
CA MET A 71 4.78 -17.02 -6.94
C MET A 71 4.81 -15.58 -6.42
N TRP A 72 5.78 -15.27 -5.58
CA TRP A 72 5.97 -13.92 -5.06
C TRP A 72 6.62 -13.00 -6.10
N ILE A 73 6.03 -11.83 -6.31
CA ILE A 73 6.62 -10.69 -6.99
C ILE A 73 6.79 -9.57 -5.96
N ARG A 74 8.01 -9.03 -5.86
CA ARG A 74 8.31 -7.88 -5.01
C ARG A 74 8.19 -6.59 -5.80
N MET A 75 7.43 -5.65 -5.25
CA MET A 75 7.32 -4.28 -5.72
C MET A 75 8.12 -3.39 -4.78
N GLU A 76 9.15 -2.72 -5.31
CA GLU A 76 9.90 -1.69 -4.60
C GLU A 76 9.27 -0.34 -4.91
N MET A 77 8.97 0.43 -3.85
CA MET A 77 8.20 1.66 -3.97
C MET A 77 8.99 2.84 -3.38
N MET A 78 9.05 3.93 -4.14
CA MET A 78 9.76 5.16 -3.85
C MET A 78 8.82 6.37 -3.87
N PRO A 79 9.21 7.54 -3.33
CA PRO A 79 8.36 8.71 -3.33
C PRO A 79 7.92 9.10 -4.74
N GLY A 80 6.63 9.35 -4.92
CA GLY A 80 6.02 9.59 -6.23
C GLY A 80 5.37 8.35 -6.85
N ASP A 81 5.73 7.14 -6.43
CA ASP A 81 5.08 5.95 -6.97
C ASP A 81 3.65 5.81 -6.43
N HIS A 82 2.72 5.47 -7.30
CA HIS A 82 1.41 4.96 -6.92
C HIS A 82 1.16 3.59 -7.55
N PHE A 83 0.31 2.79 -6.93
CA PHE A 83 -0.09 1.50 -7.45
C PHE A 83 -1.51 1.15 -7.01
N VAL A 84 -2.11 0.23 -7.78
CA VAL A 84 -3.43 -0.32 -7.50
C VAL A 84 -3.30 -1.83 -7.34
N LEU A 85 -3.71 -2.35 -6.19
CA LEU A 85 -3.87 -3.79 -5.98
C LEU A 85 -5.32 -4.17 -6.28
N PRO A 86 -5.57 -5.06 -7.26
CA PRO A 86 -6.92 -5.55 -7.54
C PRO A 86 -7.55 -6.25 -6.33
N SER A 87 -8.88 -6.19 -6.24
CA SER A 87 -9.64 -6.93 -5.24
C SER A 87 -9.28 -8.42 -5.26
N SER A 88 -9.25 -9.04 -4.09
CA SER A 88 -8.95 -10.47 -3.90
C SER A 88 -7.54 -10.93 -4.31
N LEU A 89 -6.63 -10.01 -4.67
CA LEU A 89 -5.22 -10.34 -4.88
C LEU A 89 -4.54 -10.59 -3.53
N TYR A 90 -3.89 -11.74 -3.38
CA TYR A 90 -3.04 -11.98 -2.20
C TYR A 90 -1.78 -11.14 -2.28
N HIS A 91 -1.50 -10.43 -1.19
CA HIS A 91 -0.34 -9.58 -1.05
C HIS A 91 0.04 -9.44 0.43
N LYS A 92 1.16 -8.77 0.67
CA LYS A 92 1.59 -8.33 1.99
C LYS A 92 2.47 -7.10 1.89
N PHE A 93 2.41 -6.28 2.90
CA PHE A 93 3.45 -5.31 3.18
C PHE A 93 4.71 -6.03 3.69
N ASN A 94 5.90 -5.48 3.46
CA ASN A 94 7.14 -5.99 4.03
C ASN A 94 7.69 -5.01 5.07
N PRO A 95 7.40 -5.22 6.36
CA PRO A 95 7.81 -4.31 7.44
C PRO A 95 9.32 -4.14 7.54
N ALA A 96 10.09 -5.20 7.23
CA ALA A 96 11.54 -5.18 7.27
C ALA A 96 12.17 -4.25 6.22
N SER A 97 11.39 -3.79 5.22
CA SER A 97 11.84 -2.82 4.22
C SER A 97 11.92 -1.39 4.73
N ILE A 98 11.27 -1.06 5.85
CA ILE A 98 11.25 0.29 6.41
C ILE A 98 12.63 0.62 7.00
N LYS A 99 13.34 1.57 6.39
CA LYS A 99 14.69 2.04 6.80
C LYS A 99 14.73 3.50 7.27
N GLU A 100 13.68 4.25 6.99
CA GLU A 100 13.47 5.63 7.42
C GLU A 100 11.98 5.86 7.72
N VAL A 101 11.62 7.08 8.11
CA VAL A 101 10.20 7.46 8.23
C VAL A 101 9.57 7.42 6.83
N THR A 102 8.64 6.49 6.65
CA THR A 102 7.91 6.27 5.40
C THR A 102 6.46 6.66 5.59
N ILE A 103 5.93 7.43 4.63
CA ILE A 103 4.54 7.89 4.63
C ILE A 103 3.84 7.30 3.41
N ILE A 104 2.85 6.45 3.68
CA ILE A 104 2.04 5.76 2.67
C ILE A 104 0.62 6.34 2.73
N LEU A 105 0.16 6.89 1.62
CA LEU A 105 -1.23 7.30 1.46
C LEU A 105 -2.03 6.12 0.93
N HIS A 106 -3.17 5.82 1.56
CA HIS A 106 -4.16 4.87 1.08
C HIS A 106 -5.42 5.62 0.67
N ILE A 107 -5.72 5.57 -0.62
CA ILE A 107 -6.86 6.23 -1.22
C ILE A 107 -8.02 5.23 -1.20
N VAL A 108 -9.12 5.62 -0.58
CA VAL A 108 -10.26 4.74 -0.31
C VAL A 108 -11.59 5.39 -0.71
N PRO A 109 -12.62 4.60 -1.04
CA PRO A 109 -13.96 5.13 -1.28
C PRO A 109 -14.56 5.73 -0.01
N GLU A 110 -15.58 6.57 -0.18
CA GLU A 110 -16.37 7.06 0.95
C GLU A 110 -17.03 5.89 1.70
N GLY A 111 -17.00 5.92 3.03
CA GLY A 111 -17.54 4.85 3.87
C GLY A 111 -16.70 3.56 3.87
N TYR A 112 -15.45 3.61 3.39
CA TYR A 112 -14.55 2.47 3.37
C TYR A 112 -14.47 1.76 4.72
N THR A 113 -14.62 0.44 4.67
CA THR A 113 -14.36 -0.46 5.79
C THR A 113 -13.28 -1.42 5.38
N ASN A 114 -12.24 -1.55 6.20
CA ASN A 114 -11.17 -2.48 5.94
C ASN A 114 -11.65 -3.92 6.23
N ILE A 115 -11.98 -4.66 5.17
CA ILE A 115 -12.39 -6.07 5.25
C ILE A 115 -11.22 -6.94 4.75
N THR A 116 -10.37 -7.37 5.68
CA THR A 116 -9.21 -8.23 5.43
C THR A 116 -9.56 -9.69 5.55
N GLN A 117 -9.12 -10.50 4.59
CA GLN A 117 -9.03 -11.95 4.74
C GLN A 117 -7.57 -12.38 4.74
N PHE A 118 -7.08 -12.83 5.89
CA PHE A 118 -5.74 -13.42 6.00
C PHE A 118 -5.69 -14.79 5.32
N ARG A 119 -4.60 -15.07 4.62
CA ARG A 119 -4.36 -16.39 4.04
C ARG A 119 -4.11 -17.38 5.18
N LYS A 120 -4.87 -18.47 5.21
CA LYS A 120 -4.62 -19.57 6.16
C LYS A 120 -3.41 -20.38 5.67
N ALA A 121 -2.56 -20.78 6.61
CA ALA A 121 -1.48 -21.73 6.36
C ALA A 121 -2.02 -23.11 5.94
#